data_AF-A0A9W8Y7X6-F1
#
_entry.id   AF-A0A9W8Y7X6-F1
#
_cell.length_a   1.000
_cell.length_b   1.000
_cell.length_c   1.000
_cell.angle_alpha   90.00
_cell.angle_beta   90.00
_cell.angle_gamma   90.00
#
_symmetry.space_group_name_H-M   'P 1'
#
loop_
_entity.id
_entity.type
_entity.pdbx_description
1 polymer ?
#
loop_
_entity_poly.entity_id
_entity_poly.type
_entity_poly.pdbx_seq_one_letter_code
_entity_poly.pdbx_strand_id
1 'polypeptide(L)'
;MHQQNGDRSCANEAIGGAHYGPVLVYMSKVADAATADGSSSFFKVFEDTWAKNPSGSSGSDDYWGTKDLNTNCGKMDVKIPSDLAPGDYLLRAEAIALHSASGLNGAQFYITCYQITVTGSGSSSPAGVSFPGAYKATDPGIQINIYQNLATYVAPGPSVIAGGTEAVAGKAGSAVTATGGSSQPTATVSKEAASSTLKTSVKATSAAASAQPVPTTGGGSTGGCTVANIHHGDLGFGKDGIVLSVRLK
;
A
#
# COMPACT_ATOMS: atom_id res chain seq x y z
N MET A 1 -5.84 -3.55 7.06
CA MET A 1 -4.64 -3.46 7.91
C MET A 1 -5.09 -3.10 9.31
N HIS A 2 -4.76 -3.86 10.35
CA HIS A 2 -4.81 -3.36 11.73
C HIS A 2 -3.51 -3.70 12.46
N GLN A 3 -3.10 -2.86 13.41
CA GLN A 3 -1.94 -3.06 14.27
C GLN A 3 -2.15 -4.20 15.28
N GLN A 4 -3.40 -4.46 15.67
CA GLN A 4 -3.74 -5.57 16.55
C GLN A 4 -3.86 -6.85 15.74
N ASN A 5 -3.22 -7.92 16.20
CA ASN A 5 -3.30 -9.22 15.54
C ASN A 5 -4.67 -9.86 15.76
N GLY A 6 -5.28 -10.38 14.69
CA GLY A 6 -6.58 -11.07 14.75
C GLY A 6 -7.80 -10.19 15.02
N ASP A 7 -7.63 -8.87 15.16
CA ASP A 7 -8.72 -7.92 15.29
C ASP A 7 -8.87 -7.11 13.99
N ARG A 8 -10.05 -7.21 13.41
CA ARG A 8 -10.48 -6.49 12.19
C ARG A 8 -11.83 -5.79 12.40
N SER A 9 -12.23 -5.61 13.65
CA SER A 9 -13.50 -4.97 13.97
C SER A 9 -13.48 -3.51 13.55
N CYS A 10 -14.53 -3.06 12.86
CA CYS A 10 -14.79 -1.63 12.64
C CYS A 10 -14.90 -0.82 13.94
N ALA A 11 -15.14 -1.49 15.08
CA ALA A 11 -15.22 -0.82 16.38
C ALA A 11 -13.85 -0.37 16.91
N ASN A 12 -12.76 -0.92 16.36
CA ASN A 12 -11.40 -0.62 16.79
C ASN A 12 -10.64 0.10 15.68
N GLU A 13 -9.86 1.09 16.06
CA GLU A 13 -8.96 1.75 15.12
C GLU A 13 -7.97 0.74 14.55
N ALA A 14 -7.83 0.76 13.23
CA ALA A 14 -6.87 -0.05 12.52
C ALA A 14 -5.44 0.30 12.92
N ILE A 15 -5.10 1.58 12.88
CA ILE A 15 -3.83 2.13 13.34
C ILE A 15 -4.17 3.23 14.34
N GLY A 16 -4.30 2.84 15.61
CA GLY A 16 -4.92 3.66 16.66
C GLY A 16 -3.94 4.37 17.57
N GLY A 17 -4.42 5.27 18.42
CA GLY A 17 -3.57 5.98 19.39
C GLY A 17 -2.72 7.08 18.76
N ALA A 18 -3.35 7.92 17.94
CA ALA A 18 -2.73 9.06 17.27
C ALA A 18 -1.57 8.71 16.30
N HIS A 19 -1.58 7.51 15.72
CA HIS A 19 -0.61 7.06 14.72
C HIS A 19 -0.91 7.67 13.35
N TYR A 20 -0.77 9.00 13.27
CA TYR A 20 -1.04 9.77 12.06
C TYR A 20 0.12 9.67 11.07
N GLY A 21 -0.22 9.47 9.79
CA GLY A 21 0.74 9.47 8.70
C GLY A 21 0.18 8.86 7.42
N PRO A 22 1.03 8.66 6.40
CA PRO A 22 0.59 8.17 5.09
C PRO A 22 0.29 6.66 5.10
N VAL A 23 -0.51 6.24 4.12
CA VAL A 23 -0.71 4.86 3.72
C VAL A 23 -0.23 4.70 2.28
N LEU A 24 0.71 3.79 2.05
CA LEU A 24 1.39 3.59 0.77
C LEU A 24 1.25 2.14 0.33
N VAL A 25 1.12 1.91 -0.97
CA VAL A 25 1.16 0.55 -1.53
C VAL A 25 2.13 0.48 -2.69
N TYR A 26 2.96 -0.56 -2.62
CA TYR A 26 3.94 -0.89 -3.63
C TYR A 26 3.68 -2.29 -4.19
N MET A 27 4.11 -2.51 -5.43
CA MET A 27 4.10 -3.82 -6.06
C MET A 27 5.48 -4.17 -6.61
N SER A 28 5.81 -5.47 -6.62
CA SER A 28 7.02 -6.01 -7.20
C SER A 28 6.67 -7.24 -8.04
N LYS A 29 7.02 -7.22 -9.33
CA LYS A 29 6.82 -8.39 -10.21
C LYS A 29 7.86 -9.46 -9.85
N VAL A 30 7.41 -10.70 -9.70
CA VAL A 30 8.26 -11.82 -9.30
C VAL A 30 7.99 -13.04 -10.17
N ALA A 31 8.92 -14.00 -10.19
CA ALA A 31 8.75 -15.23 -10.95
C ALA A 31 7.67 -16.13 -10.33
N ASP A 32 7.62 -16.18 -9.00
CA ASP A 32 6.65 -16.94 -8.21
C ASP A 32 6.43 -16.20 -6.89
N ALA A 33 5.19 -15.76 -6.64
CA ALA A 33 4.87 -15.01 -5.42
C ALA A 33 4.96 -15.88 -4.16
N ALA A 34 4.80 -17.21 -4.27
CA ALA A 34 4.86 -18.12 -3.14
C ALA A 34 6.28 -18.28 -2.56
N THR A 35 7.30 -18.11 -3.40
CA THR A 35 8.72 -18.31 -3.03
C THR A 35 9.54 -17.02 -3.01
N ALA A 36 8.98 -15.90 -3.46
CA ALA A 36 9.67 -14.62 -3.43
C ALA A 36 9.97 -14.13 -2.00
N ASP A 37 11.18 -13.62 -1.81
CA ASP A 37 11.73 -13.18 -0.51
C ASP A 37 11.60 -11.67 -0.26
N GLY A 38 11.02 -10.94 -1.22
CA GLY A 38 10.88 -9.49 -1.16
C GLY A 38 12.16 -8.70 -1.46
N SER A 39 13.20 -9.32 -2.04
CA SER A 39 14.42 -8.63 -2.48
C SER A 39 14.29 -7.91 -3.83
N SER A 40 13.27 -8.26 -4.62
CA SER A 40 12.97 -7.63 -5.90
C SER A 40 12.56 -6.16 -5.76
N SER A 41 12.70 -5.39 -6.85
CA SER A 41 12.38 -3.96 -6.83
C SER A 41 10.88 -3.71 -6.75
N PHE A 42 10.50 -2.67 -5.99
CA PHE A 42 9.12 -2.27 -5.72
C PHE A 42 8.82 -0.91 -6.36
N PHE A 43 7.70 -0.80 -7.05
CA PHE A 43 7.19 0.47 -7.58
C PHE A 43 5.90 0.86 -6.85
N LYS A 44 5.70 2.17 -6.63
CA LYS A 44 4.54 2.68 -5.89
C LYS A 44 3.31 2.73 -6.79
N VAL A 45 2.22 2.07 -6.38
CA VAL A 45 0.96 2.04 -7.14
C VAL A 45 -0.15 2.87 -6.48
N PHE A 46 -0.01 3.15 -5.19
CA PHE A 46 -0.97 3.93 -4.44
C PHE A 46 -0.30 4.73 -3.33
N GLU A 47 -0.81 5.93 -3.08
CA GLU A 47 -0.60 6.64 -1.82
C GLU A 47 -1.86 7.40 -1.37
N ASP A 48 -2.08 7.43 -0.06
CA ASP A 48 -2.94 8.37 0.63
C ASP A 48 -2.10 9.02 1.73
N THR A 49 -1.83 10.31 1.59
CA THR A 49 -0.75 10.96 2.33
C THR A 49 -1.29 11.92 3.38
N TRP A 50 -1.38 13.20 3.03
CA TRP A 50 -1.73 14.29 3.92
C TRP A 50 -2.52 15.35 3.16
N ALA A 51 -3.52 15.92 3.81
CA ALA A 51 -4.19 17.13 3.33
C ALA A 51 -4.44 18.07 4.51
N LYS A 52 -4.22 19.38 4.27
CA LYS A 52 -4.45 20.40 5.29
C LYS A 52 -5.90 20.37 5.75
N ASN A 53 -6.11 20.28 7.06
CA ASN A 53 -7.40 20.57 7.66
C ASN A 53 -7.47 22.07 7.95
N PRO A 54 -8.32 22.84 7.26
CA PRO A 54 -8.40 24.29 7.46
C PRO A 54 -8.92 24.68 8.85
N SER A 55 -9.55 23.74 9.57
CA SER A 55 -9.99 23.93 10.96
C SER A 55 -8.98 23.42 11.99
N GLY A 56 -7.88 22.81 11.53
CA GLY A 56 -6.82 22.27 12.38
C GLY A 56 -5.82 23.32 12.83
N SER A 57 -5.21 23.11 14.01
CA SER A 57 -4.19 24.01 14.58
C SER A 57 -2.77 23.46 14.42
N SER A 58 -2.65 22.18 14.07
CA SER A 58 -1.40 21.43 13.95
C SER A 58 -1.48 20.38 12.85
N GLY A 59 -0.32 19.84 12.42
CA GLY A 59 -0.25 18.71 11.49
C GLY A 59 -0.97 17.46 11.99
N SER A 60 -1.05 17.23 13.30
CA SER A 60 -1.79 16.11 13.89
C SER A 60 -3.33 16.25 13.75
N ASP A 61 -3.82 17.48 13.56
CA ASP A 61 -5.24 17.79 13.30
C ASP A 61 -5.60 17.67 11.81
N ASP A 62 -4.58 17.68 10.94
CA ASP A 62 -4.74 17.56 9.50
C ASP A 62 -5.24 16.17 9.10
N TYR A 63 -5.67 16.02 7.85
CA TYR A 63 -6.09 14.73 7.33
C TYR A 63 -4.87 13.89 6.98
N TRP A 64 -4.96 12.58 7.23
CA TRP A 64 -3.89 11.62 7.00
C TRP A 64 -4.47 10.31 6.47
N GLY A 65 -3.71 9.60 5.64
CA GLY A 65 -4.11 8.29 5.14
C GLY A 65 -4.43 7.28 6.26
N THR A 66 -3.75 7.33 7.41
CA THR A 66 -4.11 6.47 8.55
C THR A 66 -5.43 6.85 9.21
N LYS A 67 -5.86 8.12 9.15
CA LYS A 67 -7.21 8.55 9.59
C LYS A 67 -8.28 8.02 8.64
N ASP A 68 -8.01 8.05 7.33
CA ASP A 68 -8.91 7.50 6.33
C ASP A 68 -9.01 5.97 6.44
N LEU A 69 -7.87 5.30 6.68
CA LEU A 69 -7.80 3.88 6.99
C LEU A 69 -8.67 3.53 8.21
N ASN A 70 -8.58 4.29 9.31
CA ASN A 70 -9.41 4.07 10.49
C ASN A 70 -10.89 4.32 10.21
N THR A 71 -11.22 5.40 9.50
CA THR A 71 -12.59 5.77 9.13
C THR A 71 -13.24 4.69 8.25
N ASN A 72 -12.45 4.02 7.42
CA ASN A 72 -12.88 2.93 6.55
C ASN A 72 -12.64 1.53 7.15
N CYS A 73 -12.71 1.39 8.48
CA CYS A 73 -12.59 0.10 9.18
C CYS A 73 -11.31 -0.70 8.82
N GLY A 74 -10.17 -0.03 8.73
CA GLY A 74 -8.91 -0.67 8.36
C GLY A 74 -8.79 -1.08 6.91
N LYS A 75 -9.65 -0.55 6.02
CA LYS A 75 -9.64 -0.83 4.59
C LYS A 75 -9.12 0.36 3.80
N MET A 76 -8.37 0.06 2.77
CA MET A 76 -7.97 1.03 1.75
C MET A 76 -8.29 0.43 0.38
N ASP A 77 -8.99 1.17 -0.45
CA ASP A 77 -9.33 0.75 -1.80
C ASP A 77 -8.17 1.09 -2.74
N VAL A 78 -7.52 0.05 -3.25
CA VAL A 78 -6.32 0.17 -4.07
C VAL A 78 -6.62 -0.38 -5.46
N LYS A 79 -6.56 0.49 -6.47
CA LYS A 79 -6.71 0.08 -7.86
C LYS A 79 -5.38 -0.48 -8.36
N ILE A 80 -5.41 -1.72 -8.86
CA ILE A 80 -4.27 -2.30 -9.57
C ILE A 80 -4.25 -1.73 -10.99
N PRO A 81 -3.16 -1.08 -11.44
CA PRO A 81 -3.10 -0.52 -12.79
C PRO A 81 -3.28 -1.60 -13.84
N SER A 82 -4.24 -1.40 -14.75
CA SER A 82 -4.66 -2.41 -15.73
C SER A 82 -3.65 -2.64 -16.85
N ASP A 83 -2.70 -1.72 -17.02
CA ASP A 83 -1.62 -1.78 -17.99
C ASP A 83 -0.42 -2.60 -17.50
N LEU A 84 -0.38 -3.02 -16.23
CA LEU A 84 0.67 -3.90 -15.71
C LEU A 84 0.72 -5.23 -16.46
N ALA A 85 1.94 -5.70 -16.73
CA ALA A 85 2.15 -7.02 -17.32
C ALA A 85 1.53 -8.13 -16.44
N PRO A 86 0.76 -9.09 -16.98
CA PRO A 86 0.20 -10.18 -16.19
C PRO A 86 1.30 -11.06 -15.59
N GLY A 87 1.03 -11.69 -14.44
CA GLY A 87 1.96 -12.57 -13.73
C GLY A 87 1.89 -12.38 -12.22
N ASP A 88 2.85 -12.96 -11.51
CA ASP A 88 2.91 -12.93 -10.05
C ASP A 88 3.60 -11.69 -9.52
N TYR A 89 3.06 -11.17 -8.41
CA TYR A 89 3.53 -9.97 -7.74
C TYR A 89 3.51 -10.14 -6.22
N LEU A 90 4.47 -9.52 -5.55
CA LEU A 90 4.35 -9.15 -4.14
C LEU A 90 3.70 -7.76 -4.06
N LEU A 91 2.71 -7.61 -3.19
CA LEU A 91 2.13 -6.33 -2.82
C LEU A 91 2.55 -5.98 -1.40
N ARG A 92 3.22 -4.85 -1.22
CA ARG A 92 3.67 -4.31 0.07
C ARG A 92 2.78 -3.12 0.44
N ALA A 93 1.88 -3.32 1.40
CA ALA A 93 1.08 -2.26 1.99
C ALA A 93 1.77 -1.72 3.25
N GLU A 94 1.79 -0.41 3.41
CA GLU A 94 2.51 0.25 4.49
C GLU A 94 1.69 1.39 5.07
N ALA A 95 1.53 1.43 6.39
CA ALA A 95 1.16 2.64 7.12
C ALA A 95 2.37 3.14 7.90
N ILE A 96 2.67 4.44 7.81
CA ILE A 96 3.78 5.05 8.55
C ILE A 96 3.20 5.93 9.63
N ALA A 97 3.49 5.65 10.89
CA ALA A 97 3.06 6.48 12.01
C ALA A 97 4.14 7.49 12.37
N LEU A 98 3.77 8.76 12.40
CA LEU A 98 4.68 9.90 12.56
C LEU A 98 4.57 10.57 13.94
N HIS A 99 3.83 9.99 14.87
CA HIS A 99 3.56 10.56 16.20
C HIS A 99 4.82 10.77 17.06
N SER A 100 5.94 10.12 16.74
CA SER A 100 7.25 10.34 17.38
C SER A 100 8.35 10.76 16.39
N ALA A 101 7.98 11.09 15.15
CA ALA A 101 8.90 11.34 14.04
C ALA A 101 9.71 12.64 14.14
N SER A 102 9.52 13.47 15.17
CA SER A 102 10.37 14.64 15.39
C SER A 102 11.81 14.27 15.71
N GLY A 103 12.01 13.12 16.37
CA GLY A 103 13.31 12.51 16.60
C GLY A 103 13.77 11.67 15.42
N LEU A 104 15.09 11.60 15.21
CA LEU A 104 15.68 10.67 14.25
C LEU A 104 15.26 9.23 14.58
N ASN A 105 14.85 8.46 13.57
CA ASN A 105 14.30 7.10 13.71
C ASN A 105 12.99 7.01 14.52
N GLY A 106 12.27 8.12 14.71
CA GLY A 106 11.02 8.15 15.47
C GLY A 106 9.77 7.71 14.69
N ALA A 107 9.84 7.65 13.35
CA ALA A 107 8.76 7.10 12.53
C ALA A 107 8.64 5.58 12.72
N GLN A 108 7.41 5.08 12.75
CA GLN A 108 7.11 3.66 12.91
C GLN A 108 6.41 3.12 11.66
N PHE A 109 6.86 1.97 11.17
CA PHE A 109 6.41 1.39 9.92
C PHE A 109 5.58 0.14 10.18
N TYR A 110 4.33 0.14 9.70
CA TYR A 110 3.40 -1.00 9.77
C TYR A 110 3.28 -1.59 8.38
N ILE A 111 4.08 -2.61 8.12
CA ILE A 111 4.22 -3.21 6.79
C ILE A 111 3.46 -4.54 6.77
N THR A 112 2.69 -4.77 5.71
CA THR A 112 2.03 -6.05 5.45
C THR A 112 2.19 -6.43 3.99
N CYS A 113 2.52 -7.69 3.75
CA CYS A 113 2.81 -8.21 2.42
C CYS A 113 1.82 -9.26 1.97
N TYR A 114 1.50 -9.23 0.68
CA TYR A 114 0.53 -10.12 0.04
C TYR A 114 1.12 -10.69 -1.25
N GLN A 115 0.73 -11.93 -1.55
CA GLN A 115 1.00 -12.57 -2.83
C GLN A 115 -0.23 -12.38 -3.71
N ILE A 116 -0.04 -11.83 -4.91
CA ILE A 116 -1.14 -11.62 -5.86
C ILE A 116 -0.71 -12.02 -7.27
N THR A 117 -1.66 -12.52 -8.04
CA THR A 117 -1.48 -12.74 -9.48
C THR A 117 -2.27 -11.68 -10.23
N VAL A 118 -1.57 -10.85 -11.00
CA VAL A 118 -2.17 -9.86 -11.90
C VAL A 118 -2.56 -10.57 -13.19
N THR A 119 -3.79 -10.34 -13.64
CA THR A 119 -4.32 -10.84 -14.92
C THR A 119 -4.70 -9.67 -15.80
N GLY A 120 -4.76 -9.90 -17.12
CA GLY A 120 -5.07 -8.86 -18.10
C GLY A 120 -4.16 -8.98 -19.32
N SER A 121 -4.14 -7.92 -20.14
CA SER A 121 -3.36 -7.83 -21.37
C SER A 121 -2.34 -6.68 -21.33
N GLY A 122 -2.09 -6.13 -20.14
CA GLY A 122 -1.09 -5.10 -19.94
C GLY A 122 0.32 -5.59 -20.27
N SER A 123 1.24 -4.66 -20.41
CA SER A 123 2.66 -4.92 -20.74
C SER A 123 3.63 -4.03 -19.97
N SER A 124 3.13 -3.13 -19.12
CA SER A 124 3.99 -2.22 -18.37
C SER A 124 4.78 -2.96 -17.29
N SER A 125 6.05 -2.59 -17.17
CA SER A 125 6.99 -3.10 -16.18
C SER A 125 7.73 -1.91 -15.57
N PRO A 126 7.10 -1.22 -14.60
CA PRO A 126 7.66 0.00 -14.02
C PRO A 126 9.01 -0.24 -13.32
N ALA A 127 9.91 0.73 -13.41
CA ALA A 127 11.10 0.73 -12.57
C ALA A 127 10.73 0.94 -11.10
N GLY A 128 11.53 0.37 -10.20
CA GLY A 128 11.26 0.39 -8.76
C GLY A 128 12.47 0.72 -7.91
N VAL A 129 12.25 0.70 -6.60
CA VAL A 129 13.24 0.89 -5.54
C VAL A 129 13.35 -0.38 -4.69
N SER A 130 14.44 -0.57 -3.96
CA SER A 130 14.62 -1.71 -3.07
C SER A 130 14.33 -1.35 -1.62
N PHE A 131 13.77 -2.31 -0.88
CA PHE A 131 13.60 -2.23 0.58
C PHE A 131 14.45 -3.33 1.23
N PRO A 132 15.33 -3.00 2.19
CA PRO A 132 15.67 -1.66 2.67
C PRO A 132 16.43 -0.82 1.63
N GLY A 133 16.40 0.51 1.77
CA GLY A 133 17.17 1.47 0.96
C GLY A 133 16.34 2.59 0.32
N ALA A 134 15.06 2.35 0.07
CA ALA A 134 14.15 3.36 -0.50
C ALA A 134 13.88 4.57 0.40
N TYR A 135 14.01 4.41 1.72
CA TYR A 135 13.81 5.47 2.72
C TYR A 135 15.08 5.75 3.48
N LYS A 136 15.28 7.02 3.84
CA LYS A 136 16.29 7.47 4.82
C LYS A 136 15.60 7.96 6.08
N ALA A 137 16.25 7.75 7.22
CA ALA A 137 15.77 8.25 8.50
C ALA A 137 15.60 9.78 8.54
N THR A 138 16.28 10.51 7.65
CA THR A 138 16.25 11.97 7.52
C THR A 138 15.36 12.47 6.38
N ASP A 139 14.62 11.60 5.69
CA ASP A 139 13.70 12.04 4.65
C ASP A 139 12.64 12.97 5.27
N PRO A 140 12.23 14.06 4.59
CA PRO A 140 11.34 15.07 5.18
C PRO A 140 9.94 14.55 5.53
N GLY A 141 9.52 13.42 4.94
CA GLY A 141 8.29 12.71 5.31
C GLY A 141 8.44 11.67 6.41
N ILE A 142 9.67 11.39 6.85
CA ILE A 142 10.05 10.38 7.86
C ILE A 142 10.55 11.03 9.14
N GLN A 143 11.40 12.06 9.06
CA GLN A 143 11.78 12.90 10.20
C GLN A 143 11.03 14.22 10.13
N ILE A 144 9.91 14.29 10.85
CA ILE A 144 8.97 15.41 10.82
C ILE A 144 8.28 15.58 12.17
N ASN A 145 8.12 16.83 12.60
CA ASN A 145 7.27 17.16 13.74
C ASN A 145 5.85 17.46 13.24
N ILE A 146 4.92 16.52 13.44
CA ILE A 146 3.50 16.72 13.05
C ILE A 146 2.70 17.56 14.04
N TYR A 147 3.24 17.88 15.22
CA TYR A 147 2.52 18.67 16.24
C TYR A 147 2.66 20.18 16.06
N GLN A 148 3.38 20.62 15.04
CA GLN A 148 3.41 22.02 14.61
C GLN A 148 2.48 22.24 13.41
N ASN A 149 2.21 23.49 13.06
CA ASN A 149 1.50 23.79 11.82
C ASN A 149 2.32 23.35 10.60
N LEU A 150 1.80 22.40 9.81
CA LEU A 150 2.42 21.97 8.57
C LEU A 150 1.91 22.81 7.41
N ALA A 151 2.84 23.32 6.59
CA ALA A 151 2.54 23.98 5.32
C ALA A 151 2.44 22.96 4.18
N THR A 152 3.30 21.94 4.21
CA THR A 152 3.39 20.86 3.22
C THR A 152 3.81 19.57 3.88
N TYR A 153 3.45 18.43 3.30
CA TYR A 153 3.99 17.12 3.62
C TYR A 153 4.55 16.48 2.34
N VAL A 154 5.74 15.90 2.41
CA VAL A 154 6.36 15.18 1.29
C VAL A 154 6.37 13.70 1.63
N ALA A 155 5.58 12.91 0.92
CA ALA A 155 5.53 11.48 1.14
C ALA A 155 6.89 10.82 0.81
N PRO A 156 7.32 9.81 1.60
CA PRO A 156 8.56 9.11 1.33
C PRO A 156 8.45 8.18 0.11
N GLY A 157 9.61 7.79 -0.42
CA GLY A 157 9.71 6.87 -1.56
C GLY A 157 9.51 7.51 -2.93
N PRO A 158 9.49 6.68 -4.00
CA PRO A 158 9.26 7.17 -5.36
C PRO A 158 7.84 7.69 -5.54
N SER A 159 7.60 8.45 -6.62
CA SER A 159 6.24 8.85 -7.05
C SER A 159 5.38 7.63 -7.42
N VAL A 160 4.05 7.82 -7.37
CA VAL A 160 3.11 6.84 -7.90
C VAL A 160 3.30 6.69 -9.41
N ILE A 161 3.33 5.44 -9.89
CA ILE A 161 3.48 5.17 -11.33
C ILE A 161 2.29 5.67 -12.14
N ALA A 162 2.49 5.80 -13.46
CA ALA A 162 1.38 6.03 -14.39
C ALA A 162 0.30 4.96 -14.22
N GLY A 163 -0.97 5.37 -14.19
CA GLY A 163 -2.11 4.47 -13.96
C GLY A 163 -2.34 4.07 -12.50
N GLY A 164 -1.42 4.42 -11.60
CA GLY A 164 -1.60 4.33 -10.15
C GLY A 164 -2.51 5.43 -9.59
N THR A 165 -2.73 5.37 -8.28
CA THR A 165 -3.69 6.24 -7.57
C THR A 165 -3.00 7.11 -6.53
N GLU A 166 -3.23 8.42 -6.60
CA GLU A 166 -2.95 9.35 -5.49
C GLU A 166 -4.29 9.73 -4.86
N ALA A 167 -4.60 9.13 -3.71
CA ALA A 167 -5.80 9.41 -2.95
C ALA A 167 -5.67 10.73 -2.17
N VAL A 168 -6.81 11.36 -1.91
CA VAL A 168 -6.88 12.62 -1.16
C VAL A 168 -7.29 12.31 0.27
N ALA A 169 -6.39 12.55 1.22
CA ALA A 169 -6.67 12.37 2.64
C ALA A 169 -7.91 13.16 3.09
N GLY A 170 -8.72 12.56 3.97
CA GLY A 170 -10.01 13.09 4.42
C GLY A 170 -11.17 12.69 3.52
N LYS A 171 -10.98 11.70 2.64
CA LYS A 171 -11.98 11.20 1.68
C LYS A 171 -12.14 9.67 1.75
N ALA A 172 -11.99 9.10 2.94
CA ALA A 172 -12.19 7.68 3.24
C ALA A 172 -13.38 7.06 2.48
N GLY A 173 -13.15 5.93 1.81
CA GLY A 173 -14.18 5.18 1.09
C GLY A 173 -14.70 5.85 -0.19
N SER A 174 -14.13 6.98 -0.62
CA SER A 174 -14.45 7.57 -1.92
C SER A 174 -13.82 6.78 -3.05
N ALA A 175 -14.52 6.70 -4.19
CA ALA A 175 -13.99 6.04 -5.38
C ALA A 175 -12.64 6.68 -5.78
N VAL A 176 -11.59 5.87 -5.77
CA VAL A 176 -10.24 6.28 -6.15
C VAL A 176 -10.17 6.55 -7.66
N THR A 177 -9.73 7.75 -8.02
CA THR A 177 -9.45 8.11 -9.42
C THR A 177 -7.96 7.91 -9.68
N ALA A 178 -7.60 7.22 -10.76
CA ALA A 178 -6.21 7.08 -11.16
C ALA A 178 -5.68 8.43 -11.64
N THR A 179 -4.69 8.96 -10.95
CA THR A 179 -4.13 10.31 -11.17
C THR A 179 -2.61 10.28 -11.34
N GLY A 180 -1.95 9.13 -11.11
CA GLY A 180 -0.49 9.04 -11.07
C GLY A 180 0.19 9.46 -12.38
N GLY A 181 1.18 10.34 -12.26
CA GLY A 181 2.10 10.73 -13.33
C GLY A 181 2.63 12.17 -13.23
N SER A 182 3.92 12.33 -12.94
CA SER A 182 4.71 13.46 -13.45
C SER A 182 5.55 12.95 -14.62
N SER A 183 5.53 13.66 -15.75
CA SER A 183 6.10 13.27 -17.04
C SER A 183 7.53 12.71 -16.94
N GLN A 184 7.70 11.42 -17.24
CA GLN A 184 8.98 10.81 -17.62
C GLN A 184 8.94 10.56 -19.15
N PRO A 185 10.04 10.81 -19.91
CA PRO A 185 9.95 11.03 -21.34
C PRO A 185 9.48 9.81 -22.12
N THR A 186 8.60 10.08 -23.07
CA THR A 186 8.01 9.18 -24.05
C THR A 186 9.07 8.44 -24.88
N ALA A 187 9.00 7.11 -24.90
CA ALA A 187 9.45 6.33 -26.05
C ALA A 187 8.22 5.79 -26.78
N THR A 188 7.99 6.35 -27.96
CA THR A 188 6.90 6.03 -28.89
C THR A 188 7.11 4.66 -29.51
N VAL A 189 6.19 3.71 -29.34
CA VAL A 189 5.88 2.72 -30.39
C VAL A 189 4.39 2.34 -30.32
N SER A 190 3.70 2.54 -31.44
CA SER A 190 2.32 2.17 -31.70
C SER A 190 2.16 0.66 -31.97
N LYS A 191 1.03 0.05 -31.53
CA LYS A 191 0.00 -0.54 -32.41
C LYS A 191 -0.95 -1.53 -31.68
N GLU A 192 -2.22 -1.12 -31.66
CA GLU A 192 -3.49 -1.83 -31.91
C GLU A 192 -3.74 -3.30 -31.47
N ALA A 193 -4.67 -3.40 -30.51
CA ALA A 193 -5.81 -4.30 -30.27
C ALA A 193 -5.85 -5.76 -30.77
N ALA A 194 -6.27 -6.66 -29.87
CA ALA A 194 -7.27 -7.69 -30.19
C ALA A 194 -8.07 -8.10 -28.93
N SER A 195 -9.39 -8.14 -29.10
CA SER A 195 -10.42 -8.59 -28.17
C SER A 195 -10.48 -10.12 -28.11
N SER A 196 -10.65 -10.72 -26.93
CA SER A 196 -11.45 -11.94 -26.82
C SER A 196 -11.95 -12.20 -25.38
N THR A 197 -13.24 -12.50 -25.30
CA THR A 197 -13.99 -12.95 -24.14
C THR A 197 -13.79 -14.45 -23.90
N LEU A 198 -13.63 -14.90 -22.64
CA LEU A 198 -14.53 -15.82 -21.92
C LEU A 198 -13.84 -16.64 -20.79
N LYS A 199 -14.54 -16.60 -19.64
CA LYS A 199 -14.84 -17.67 -18.65
C LYS A 199 -13.70 -18.40 -17.91
N THR A 200 -13.63 -18.03 -16.63
CA THR A 200 -12.88 -18.60 -15.52
C THR A 200 -13.47 -19.92 -14.99
N SER A 201 -12.59 -20.84 -14.60
CA SER A 201 -12.89 -21.93 -13.66
C SER A 201 -11.66 -22.13 -12.77
N VAL A 202 -11.83 -22.15 -11.45
CA VAL A 202 -10.76 -22.35 -10.46
C VAL A 202 -11.12 -23.49 -9.52
N LYS A 203 -10.15 -24.37 -9.27
CA LYS A 203 -10.21 -25.46 -8.29
C LYS A 203 -9.16 -25.18 -7.21
N ALA A 204 -9.58 -25.17 -5.94
CA ALA A 204 -8.71 -24.99 -4.77
C ALA A 204 -8.46 -26.34 -4.07
N THR A 205 -7.24 -26.53 -3.56
CA THR A 205 -6.88 -27.64 -2.67
C THR A 205 -6.03 -27.09 -1.51
N SER A 206 -6.42 -27.46 -0.29
CA SER A 206 -5.91 -26.95 0.99
C SER A 206 -4.82 -27.85 1.60
N ALA A 207 -3.85 -27.26 2.30
CA ALA A 207 -2.99 -27.97 3.27
C ALA A 207 -2.54 -27.04 4.43
N ALA A 208 -2.11 -27.68 5.52
CA ALA A 208 -2.30 -27.29 6.93
C ALA A 208 -1.25 -26.34 7.57
N ALA A 209 -1.63 -25.81 8.74
CA ALA A 209 -0.98 -24.74 9.51
C ALA A 209 0.19 -25.17 10.41
N SER A 210 1.12 -24.24 10.69
CA SER A 210 2.02 -24.24 11.84
C SER A 210 2.41 -22.80 12.23
N ALA A 211 2.65 -22.58 13.53
CA ALA A 211 2.64 -21.30 14.25
C ALA A 211 3.84 -20.34 13.95
N GLN A 212 3.60 -19.03 14.14
CA GLN A 212 4.58 -17.93 14.00
C GLN A 212 4.75 -17.14 15.33
N PRO A 213 5.90 -16.46 15.54
CA PRO A 213 6.28 -15.86 16.82
C PRO A 213 5.78 -14.41 17.03
N VAL A 214 5.76 -14.02 18.30
CA VAL A 214 5.34 -12.73 18.89
C VAL A 214 6.26 -11.57 18.48
N PRO A 215 5.76 -10.33 18.24
CA PRO A 215 6.61 -9.18 17.95
C PRO A 215 7.25 -8.62 19.24
N THR A 216 8.57 -8.41 19.19
CA THR A 216 9.35 -7.71 20.22
C THR A 216 9.32 -6.20 19.99
N THR A 217 9.17 -5.45 21.09
CA THR A 217 9.26 -4.00 21.18
C THR A 217 10.64 -3.45 20.81
N GLY A 218 10.68 -2.44 19.93
CA GLY A 218 11.80 -1.53 19.75
C GLY A 218 12.69 -1.77 18.52
N GLY A 219 12.72 -0.81 17.60
CA GLY A 219 13.68 -0.73 16.50
C GLY A 219 13.03 -0.62 15.12
N GLY A 220 13.25 0.53 14.45
CA GLY A 220 12.75 0.81 13.10
C GLY A 220 13.28 -0.19 12.08
N SER A 221 12.43 -1.15 11.71
CA SER A 221 12.68 -2.01 10.56
C SER A 221 11.93 -1.45 9.37
N THR A 222 12.66 -0.87 8.41
CA THR A 222 12.16 -0.57 7.05
C THR A 222 12.07 -1.84 6.20
N GLY A 223 11.78 -2.97 6.87
CA GLY A 223 12.06 -4.33 6.44
C GLY A 223 11.48 -4.71 5.08
N GLY A 224 12.13 -5.70 4.47
CA GLY A 224 11.69 -6.34 3.23
C GLY A 224 10.36 -7.08 3.38
N CYS A 225 9.82 -7.48 2.24
CA CYS A 225 8.50 -8.08 2.14
C CYS A 225 8.54 -9.60 2.38
N THR A 226 8.64 -10.04 3.63
CA THR A 226 8.47 -11.46 3.97
C THR A 226 6.98 -11.75 4.20
N VAL A 227 6.43 -12.70 3.43
CA VAL A 227 4.99 -12.94 3.39
C VAL A 227 4.50 -13.60 4.68
N ALA A 228 3.42 -13.08 5.26
CA ALA A 228 2.64 -13.78 6.27
C ALA A 228 1.57 -14.67 5.57
N ASN A 229 1.53 -15.96 5.90
CA ASN A 229 0.55 -16.91 5.34
C ASN A 229 -0.89 -16.53 5.76
N ILE A 230 -1.82 -16.40 4.80
CA ILE A 230 -3.26 -16.19 5.07
C ILE A 230 -4.09 -17.28 4.36
N HIS A 231 -5.08 -17.84 5.05
CA HIS A 231 -5.92 -18.96 4.59
C HIS A 231 -6.94 -18.58 3.50
N HIS A 232 -7.23 -19.53 2.61
CA HIS A 232 -8.04 -19.47 1.38
C HIS A 232 -9.51 -18.97 1.47
N GLY A 233 -10.02 -18.54 2.63
CA GLY A 233 -11.45 -18.33 2.87
C GLY A 233 -11.99 -16.91 2.65
N ASP A 234 -11.18 -15.97 2.16
CA ASP A 234 -11.43 -14.52 2.40
C ASP A 234 -11.61 -13.65 1.15
N LEU A 235 -11.46 -14.18 -0.07
CA LEU A 235 -11.47 -13.34 -1.29
C LEU A 235 -12.89 -13.22 -1.90
N GLY A 236 -13.41 -12.00 -2.02
CA GLY A 236 -14.65 -11.69 -2.74
C GLY A 236 -14.35 -10.92 -4.03
N PHE A 237 -14.63 -11.53 -5.19
CA PHE A 237 -14.38 -10.92 -6.50
C PHE A 237 -15.65 -10.21 -7.02
N GLY A 238 -15.54 -8.91 -7.30
CA GLY A 238 -16.57 -8.13 -8.01
C GLY A 238 -16.53 -8.38 -9.52
N LYS A 239 -17.68 -8.24 -10.21
CA LYS A 239 -17.87 -8.65 -11.62
C LYS A 239 -17.32 -7.68 -12.67
N ASP A 240 -16.90 -6.48 -12.31
CA ASP A 240 -16.46 -5.45 -13.26
C ASP A 240 -15.05 -4.95 -12.88
N GLY A 241 -14.00 -5.51 -13.49
CA GLY A 241 -12.63 -4.97 -13.46
C GLY A 241 -11.97 -4.81 -12.08
N ILE A 242 -11.22 -5.84 -11.67
CA ILE A 242 -10.33 -5.97 -10.49
C ILE A 242 -10.13 -4.66 -9.68
N VAL A 243 -11.05 -4.42 -8.75
CA VAL A 243 -10.81 -3.65 -7.52
C VAL A 243 -10.19 -4.63 -6.54
N LEU A 244 -8.96 -4.39 -6.08
CA LEU A 244 -8.41 -5.18 -4.98
C LEU A 244 -9.10 -4.71 -3.68
N SER A 245 -10.25 -5.29 -3.40
CA SER A 245 -10.78 -5.31 -2.04
C SER A 245 -9.85 -6.23 -1.24
N VAL A 246 -8.91 -5.66 -0.48
CA VAL A 246 -8.10 -6.45 0.47
C VAL A 246 -9.03 -6.87 1.61
N ARG A 247 -9.70 -8.01 1.43
CA ARG A 247 -10.44 -8.69 2.50
C ARG A 247 -9.45 -9.49 3.34
N LEU A 248 -9.23 -9.01 4.56
CA LEU A 248 -8.72 -9.79 5.69
C LEU A 248 -9.97 -10.09 6.54
N LYS A 249 -10.27 -11.36 6.86
CA LYS A 249 -11.21 -11.64 7.96
C LYS A 249 -10.70 -11.04 9.27
#